data_AF-A0A1G6I3X3-F1
#
_entry.id   AF-A0A1G6I3X3-F1
#
_cell.length_a   1.000
_cell.length_b   1.000
_cell.length_c   1.000
_cell.angle_alpha   90.00
_cell.angle_beta   90.00
_cell.angle_gamma   90.00
#
_symmetry.space_group_name_H-M   'P 1'
#
loop_
_entity.id
_entity.type
_entity.pdbx_description
1 polymer ?
#
loop_
_entity_poly.entity_id
_entity_poly.type
_entity_poly.pdbx_seq_one_letter_code
_entity_poly.pdbx_strand_id
1 'polypeptide(L)'
;MRKGIATVLVTAVGAAVLAGCGLKDLREESDGAGGGTDPGAAASDTFTPKAPVPRGKPLDGGSRLPAAPKPDDGDPTSVARTWATVAYGYDTAYDQGRQDAVLRTLPFLTTARASAEREHVSAGGTGGDWNVWAGHRAWTTVRLTFEDGDDDLPPDTPVLAYREIFVEGTAHGRDGWTGPGPRLMASVKLTRTVGGPWRVADVRVVEEALPPAARPSAPASPSVTPPVRKN
;
A
#
# COMPACT_ATOMS: atom_id res chain seq x y z
N MET A 1 -12.44 60.62 1.58
CA MET A 1 -13.14 61.23 2.75
C MET A 1 -13.72 60.06 3.55
N ARG A 2 -13.45 59.76 4.82
CA ARG A 2 -12.96 60.47 6.03
C ARG A 2 -12.08 59.45 6.82
N LYS A 3 -10.84 59.78 7.19
CA LYS A 3 -10.34 60.20 8.55
C LYS A 3 -10.77 59.21 9.65
N GLY A 4 -9.88 58.41 10.26
CA GLY A 4 -8.84 58.81 11.24
C GLY A 4 -9.42 58.66 12.67
N ILE A 5 -8.84 57.88 13.58
CA ILE A 5 -7.85 58.35 14.58
C ILE A 5 -7.21 57.14 15.27
N ALA A 6 -5.90 57.23 15.45
CA ALA A 6 -5.06 56.38 16.28
C ALA A 6 -5.09 56.82 17.75
N THR A 7 -4.93 55.88 18.68
CA THR A 7 -4.24 56.17 19.95
C THR A 7 -3.44 54.94 20.38
N VAL A 8 -2.14 55.18 20.50
CA VAL A 8 -1.09 54.30 20.99
C VAL A 8 -1.07 54.38 22.51
N LEU A 9 -0.86 53.26 23.20
CA LEU A 9 -0.13 53.28 24.47
C LEU A 9 0.80 52.06 24.58
N VAL A 10 2.08 52.38 24.72
CA VAL A 10 3.30 51.61 25.01
C VAL A 10 3.21 51.13 26.47
N THR A 11 3.59 49.94 26.93
CA THR A 11 4.92 49.27 27.07
C THR A 11 4.60 47.96 27.84
N ALA A 12 5.27 46.82 27.68
CA ALA A 12 6.58 46.58 28.27
C ALA A 12 7.21 45.27 27.76
N VAL A 13 8.53 45.31 27.69
CA VAL A 13 9.46 44.30 27.20
C VAL A 13 9.51 43.07 28.10
N GLY A 14 9.43 41.88 27.49
CA GLY A 14 9.78 40.61 28.12
C GLY A 14 10.36 39.67 27.07
N ALA A 15 11.69 39.60 27.00
CA ALA A 15 12.43 38.74 26.08
C ALA A 15 12.24 37.26 26.47
N ALA A 16 11.41 36.53 25.72
CA ALA A 16 11.35 35.08 25.80
C ALA A 16 12.49 34.49 24.96
N VAL A 17 13.59 34.16 25.64
CA VAL A 17 14.70 33.41 25.06
C VAL A 17 14.19 32.02 24.69
N LEU A 18 14.30 31.68 23.41
CA LEU A 18 14.09 30.34 22.86
C LEU A 18 15.15 29.41 23.48
N ALA A 19 14.76 28.63 24.48
CA ALA A 19 15.57 27.50 24.95
C ALA A 19 15.63 26.46 23.82
N GLY A 20 16.83 26.31 23.27
CA GLY A 20 17.16 25.28 22.30
C GLY A 20 17.11 23.86 22.87
N CYS A 21 17.12 22.91 21.96
CA CYS A 21 17.18 21.47 22.16
C CYS A 21 18.24 21.07 23.21
N GLY A 22 17.86 20.15 24.11
CA GLY A 22 18.77 19.52 25.05
C GLY A 22 18.32 18.09 25.32
N LEU A 23 18.77 17.18 24.45
CA LEU A 23 18.90 15.75 24.74
C LEU A 23 19.60 15.62 26.11
N LYS A 24 19.07 14.81 27.02
CA LYS A 24 19.77 14.46 28.26
C LYS A 24 20.92 13.53 27.86
N ASP A 25 22.06 14.13 27.54
CA ASP A 25 23.32 13.42 27.47
C ASP A 25 23.59 12.81 28.85
N LEU A 26 23.64 11.49 28.84
CA LEU A 26 24.34 10.68 29.82
C LEU A 26 25.83 10.97 29.66
N ARG A 27 26.58 10.94 30.77
CA ARG A 27 28.06 10.83 30.82
C ARG A 27 28.73 12.21 30.63
N GLU A 28 29.59 12.78 31.49
CA GLU A 28 30.49 12.41 32.60
C GLU A 28 30.58 13.66 33.53
N GLU A 29 31.09 13.65 34.76
CA GLU A 29 32.47 13.42 35.16
C GLU A 29 32.54 13.14 36.67
N SER A 30 33.23 12.06 37.03
CA SER A 30 34.08 12.03 38.22
C SER A 30 35.49 12.40 37.77
N ASP A 31 36.04 13.41 38.43
CA ASP A 31 37.34 14.04 38.19
C ASP A 31 38.49 13.08 37.89
N GLY A 32 39.36 13.44 36.95
CA GLY A 32 40.68 12.82 36.84
C GLY A 32 41.45 13.02 35.53
N ALA A 33 42.04 14.20 35.37
CA ALA A 33 43.23 14.57 34.59
C ALA A 33 43.92 13.52 33.67
N GLY A 34 44.15 13.89 32.41
CA GLY A 34 45.22 13.31 31.58
C GLY A 34 44.90 13.35 30.09
N GLY A 35 45.68 14.14 29.32
CA GLY A 35 45.43 14.40 27.91
C GLY A 35 45.75 13.26 26.94
N GLY A 36 45.36 13.47 25.68
CA GLY A 36 45.77 12.63 24.55
C GLY A 36 44.71 12.57 23.45
N THR A 37 44.85 13.41 22.43
CA THR A 37 44.15 13.30 21.15
C THR A 37 44.52 12.01 20.42
N ASP A 38 43.51 11.24 20.02
CA ASP A 38 43.59 10.31 18.87
C ASP A 38 42.29 10.40 18.04
N PRO A 39 42.35 10.78 16.74
CA PRO A 39 41.20 10.75 15.84
C PRO A 39 41.15 9.37 15.18
N GLY A 40 40.41 8.44 15.77
CA GLY A 40 40.49 7.05 15.31
C GLY A 40 39.41 6.12 15.81
N ALA A 41 38.14 6.50 15.70
CA ALA A 41 37.05 5.53 15.79
C ALA A 41 35.82 6.07 15.03
N ALA A 42 35.84 5.96 13.71
CA ALA A 42 34.59 5.93 12.96
C ALA A 42 33.85 4.66 13.40
N ALA A 43 32.83 4.82 14.24
CA ALA A 43 31.87 3.75 14.50
C ALA A 43 31.18 3.45 13.17
N SER A 44 31.63 2.41 12.49
CA SER A 44 30.90 1.84 11.36
C SER A 44 29.62 1.22 11.94
N ASP A 45 28.52 1.98 11.91
CA ASP A 45 27.18 1.46 12.11
C ASP A 45 26.96 0.34 11.10
N THR A 46 27.20 -0.88 11.55
CA THR A 46 27.04 -2.07 10.71
C THR A 46 25.55 -2.39 10.73
N PHE A 47 24.79 -1.73 9.86
CA PHE A 47 23.41 -2.11 9.61
C PHE A 47 23.42 -3.54 9.07
N THR A 48 23.12 -4.51 9.91
CA THR A 48 22.93 -5.89 9.48
C THR A 48 21.56 -5.94 8.80
N PRO A 49 21.47 -6.13 7.47
CA PRO A 49 20.19 -6.19 6.80
C PRO A 49 19.40 -7.39 7.35
N LYS A 50 18.21 -7.13 7.88
CA LYS A 50 17.33 -8.20 8.36
C LYS A 50 16.84 -9.00 7.16
N ALA A 51 17.11 -10.32 7.17
CA ALA A 51 16.78 -11.22 6.07
C ALA A 51 15.30 -11.12 5.67
N PRO A 52 15.01 -10.79 4.39
CA PRO A 52 13.63 -10.65 3.95
C PRO A 52 13.17 -11.92 3.23
N VAL A 53 12.72 -12.84 4.07
CA VAL A 53 11.82 -13.93 3.73
C VAL A 53 10.50 -13.63 4.46
N PRO A 54 9.34 -14.14 3.99
CA PRO A 54 8.12 -14.04 4.78
C PRO A 54 8.43 -14.48 6.22
N ARG A 55 8.10 -13.63 7.19
CA ARG A 55 8.28 -13.96 8.62
C ARG A 55 7.20 -14.94 9.09
N GLY A 56 6.13 -15.06 8.31
CA GLY A 56 5.09 -16.05 8.43
C GLY A 56 5.58 -17.50 8.31
N LYS A 57 4.75 -18.41 8.76
CA LYS A 57 4.94 -19.85 8.56
C LYS A 57 4.83 -20.17 7.06
N PRO A 58 5.60 -21.14 6.55
CA PRO A 58 5.36 -21.66 5.20
C PRO A 58 3.91 -22.08 5.03
N LEU A 59 3.31 -21.74 3.89
CA LEU A 59 1.98 -22.23 3.55
C LEU A 59 2.05 -23.74 3.30
N ASP A 60 1.16 -24.49 3.95
CA ASP A 60 1.00 -25.93 3.76
C ASP A 60 -0.48 -26.28 3.46
N GLY A 61 -0.82 -27.56 3.48
CA GLY A 61 -2.20 -28.04 3.23
C GLY A 61 -3.25 -27.56 4.25
N GLY A 62 -2.85 -26.92 5.34
CA GLY A 62 -3.73 -26.29 6.32
C GLY A 62 -3.99 -24.80 6.09
N SER A 63 -3.33 -24.19 5.10
CA SER A 63 -3.64 -22.83 4.65
C SER A 63 -5.02 -22.79 4.02
N ARG A 64 -5.79 -21.74 4.31
CA ARG A 64 -7.11 -21.51 3.71
C ARG A 64 -7.10 -20.42 2.63
N LEU A 65 -5.91 -19.94 2.27
CA LEU A 65 -5.77 -19.01 1.15
C LEU A 65 -6.23 -19.69 -0.14
N PRO A 66 -6.99 -18.98 -0.99
CA PRO A 66 -7.24 -19.47 -2.34
C PRO A 66 -5.89 -19.65 -3.06
N ALA A 67 -5.77 -20.72 -3.84
CA ALA A 67 -4.63 -20.89 -4.72
C ALA A 67 -4.57 -19.69 -5.68
N ALA A 68 -3.42 -19.02 -5.73
CA ALA A 68 -3.23 -17.91 -6.67
C ALA A 68 -3.41 -18.44 -8.09
N PRO A 69 -4.26 -17.82 -8.93
CA PRO A 69 -4.34 -18.22 -10.33
C PRO A 69 -2.97 -18.00 -10.99
N LYS A 70 -2.60 -18.87 -11.94
CA LYS A 70 -1.44 -18.59 -12.79
C LYS A 70 -1.82 -17.44 -13.72
N PRO A 71 -1.09 -16.31 -13.73
CA PRO A 71 -1.42 -15.19 -14.58
C PRO A 71 -1.13 -15.54 -16.05
N ASP A 72 -1.88 -14.92 -16.95
CA ASP A 72 -1.42 -14.72 -18.31
C ASP A 72 -0.39 -13.58 -18.29
N ASP A 73 0.89 -13.93 -18.38
CA ASP A 73 2.00 -12.99 -18.35
C ASP A 73 1.98 -11.98 -19.52
N GLY A 74 1.20 -12.24 -20.58
CA GLY A 74 1.02 -11.34 -21.73
C GLY A 74 -0.04 -10.24 -21.52
N ASP A 75 -0.92 -10.42 -20.53
CA ASP A 75 -2.02 -9.51 -20.19
C ASP A 75 -1.74 -8.77 -18.86
N PRO A 76 -1.55 -7.43 -18.89
CA PRO A 76 -1.29 -6.66 -17.68
C PRO A 76 -2.45 -6.73 -16.67
N THR A 77 -3.70 -6.88 -17.12
CA THR A 77 -4.86 -7.04 -16.23
C THR A 77 -4.81 -8.38 -15.50
N SER A 78 -4.46 -9.46 -16.19
CA SER A 78 -4.28 -10.79 -15.60
C SER A 78 -3.18 -10.83 -14.53
N VAL A 79 -2.05 -10.17 -14.80
CA VAL A 79 -0.96 -10.01 -13.81
C VAL A 79 -1.41 -9.18 -12.62
N ALA A 80 -2.05 -8.03 -12.85
CA ALA A 80 -2.54 -7.14 -11.78
C ALA A 80 -3.56 -7.83 -10.88
N ARG A 81 -4.49 -8.61 -11.47
CA ARG A 81 -5.48 -9.42 -10.74
C ARG A 81 -4.81 -10.45 -9.85
N THR A 82 -3.87 -11.21 -10.41
CA THR A 82 -3.15 -12.25 -9.66
C THR A 82 -2.35 -11.64 -8.52
N TRP A 83 -1.65 -10.54 -8.77
CA TRP A 83 -0.94 -9.79 -7.74
C TRP A 83 -1.88 -9.36 -6.61
N ALA A 84 -3.02 -8.73 -6.93
CA ALA A 84 -3.96 -8.23 -5.92
C ALA A 84 -4.60 -9.37 -5.09
N THR A 85 -4.96 -10.48 -5.73
CA THR A 85 -5.47 -11.67 -5.03
C THR A 85 -4.47 -12.17 -3.99
N VAL A 86 -3.17 -12.19 -4.33
CA VAL A 86 -2.13 -12.68 -3.41
C VAL A 86 -1.76 -11.64 -2.36
N ALA A 87 -1.65 -10.37 -2.74
CA ALA A 87 -1.26 -9.27 -1.85
C ALA A 87 -2.27 -9.06 -0.70
N TYR A 88 -3.56 -9.26 -0.99
CA TYR A 88 -4.67 -9.01 -0.05
C TYR A 88 -5.36 -10.29 0.44
N GLY A 89 -4.86 -11.45 0.01
CA GLY A 89 -5.16 -12.76 0.59
C GLY A 89 -4.30 -13.01 1.82
N TYR A 90 -4.92 -12.92 2.99
CA TYR A 90 -4.27 -13.12 4.28
C TYR A 90 -4.74 -14.41 4.94
N ASP A 91 -3.84 -15.07 5.66
CA ASP A 91 -4.21 -16.13 6.58
C ASP A 91 -3.41 -15.94 7.87
N THR A 92 -4.05 -15.37 8.88
CA THR A 92 -3.42 -14.96 10.15
C THR A 92 -2.94 -16.14 11.00
N ALA A 93 -3.27 -17.39 10.64
CA ALA A 93 -2.63 -18.57 11.25
C ALA A 93 -1.20 -18.79 10.73
N TYR A 94 -0.88 -18.24 9.56
CA TYR A 94 0.41 -18.38 8.89
C TYR A 94 1.15 -17.05 8.82
N ASP A 95 0.45 -15.99 8.45
CA ASP A 95 0.98 -14.63 8.32
C ASP A 95 1.13 -13.97 9.69
N GLN A 96 2.28 -13.35 9.91
CA GLN A 96 2.55 -12.49 11.07
C GLN A 96 2.14 -11.03 10.81
N GLY A 97 1.95 -10.65 9.54
CA GLY A 97 1.48 -9.34 9.14
C GLY A 97 1.16 -9.29 7.65
N ARG A 98 0.54 -8.20 7.21
CA ARG A 98 0.17 -7.97 5.80
C ARG A 98 1.37 -8.10 4.85
N GLN A 99 2.58 -7.74 5.30
CA GLN A 99 3.79 -7.85 4.50
C GLN A 99 4.13 -9.29 4.09
N ASP A 100 3.73 -10.30 4.86
CA ASP A 100 3.97 -11.70 4.46
C ASP A 100 3.20 -12.07 3.18
N ALA A 101 2.00 -11.51 3.00
CA ALA A 101 1.24 -11.66 1.77
C ALA A 101 1.89 -10.90 0.61
N VAL A 102 2.37 -9.67 0.84
CA VAL A 102 3.11 -8.90 -0.17
C VAL A 102 4.38 -9.64 -0.62
N LEU A 103 5.11 -10.27 0.29
CA LEU A 103 6.31 -11.06 -0.03
C LEU A 103 6.00 -12.35 -0.82
N ARG A 104 4.76 -12.86 -0.80
CA ARG A 104 4.34 -13.93 -1.72
C ARG A 104 4.19 -13.44 -3.16
N THR A 105 4.01 -12.13 -3.37
CA THR A 105 3.81 -11.55 -4.70
C THR A 105 5.09 -11.30 -5.48
N LEU A 106 6.28 -11.48 -4.87
CA LEU A 106 7.57 -11.17 -5.49
C LEU A 106 7.75 -11.69 -6.93
N PRO A 107 7.26 -12.89 -7.32
CA PRO A 107 7.34 -13.37 -8.71
C PRO A 107 6.62 -12.48 -9.75
N PHE A 108 5.65 -11.68 -9.32
CA PHE A 108 4.85 -10.79 -10.19
C PHE A 108 5.41 -9.36 -10.26
N LEU A 109 6.46 -9.06 -9.48
CA LEU A 109 7.03 -7.73 -9.37
C LEU A 109 8.24 -7.57 -10.31
N THR A 110 8.55 -6.32 -10.67
CA THR A 110 9.86 -6.01 -11.24
C THR A 110 10.97 -6.29 -10.22
N THR A 111 12.19 -6.56 -10.67
CA THR A 111 13.34 -6.82 -9.77
C THR A 111 13.55 -5.68 -8.77
N ALA A 112 13.42 -4.43 -9.24
CA ALA A 112 13.55 -3.26 -8.39
C ALA A 112 12.45 -3.22 -7.31
N ARG A 113 11.18 -3.44 -7.69
CA ARG A 113 10.07 -3.46 -6.73
C ARG A 113 10.17 -4.62 -5.75
N ALA A 114 10.53 -5.82 -6.22
CA ALA A 114 10.76 -6.98 -5.37
C ALA A 114 11.86 -6.74 -4.33
N SER A 115 12.91 -6.00 -4.68
CA SER A 115 13.99 -5.64 -3.74
C SER A 115 13.51 -4.63 -2.70
N ALA A 116 12.74 -3.63 -3.12
CA ALA A 116 12.14 -2.66 -2.21
C ALA A 116 11.18 -3.32 -1.20
N GLU A 117 10.35 -4.29 -1.62
CA GLU A 117 9.45 -5.02 -0.72
C GLU A 117 10.18 -5.87 0.31
N ARG A 118 11.32 -6.43 -0.10
CA ARG A 118 12.20 -7.18 0.79
C ARG A 118 12.77 -6.27 1.86
N GLU A 119 13.25 -5.09 1.49
CA GLU A 119 13.83 -4.13 2.43
C GLU A 119 12.78 -3.39 3.27
N HIS A 120 11.50 -3.47 2.89
CA HIS A 120 10.43 -2.77 3.57
C HIS A 120 10.25 -3.28 5.01
N VAL A 121 10.45 -2.37 5.96
CA VAL A 121 10.10 -2.57 7.37
C VAL A 121 8.92 -1.65 7.69
N SER A 122 7.76 -2.24 7.96
CA SER A 122 6.61 -1.46 8.40
C SER A 122 6.90 -0.82 9.75
N ALA A 123 6.82 0.52 9.83
CA ALA A 123 7.08 1.28 11.06
C ALA A 123 5.93 1.18 12.08
N GLY A 124 4.74 0.76 11.65
CA GLY A 124 3.57 0.52 12.50
C GLY A 124 3.30 -0.96 12.74
N GLY A 125 2.62 -1.27 13.84
CA GLY A 125 2.03 -2.60 14.05
C GLY A 125 1.00 -2.95 12.97
N THR A 126 0.48 -4.17 12.99
CA THR A 126 -0.37 -4.72 11.92
C THR A 126 -1.76 -4.07 11.75
N GLY A 127 -2.14 -3.16 12.64
CA GLY A 127 -3.42 -2.44 12.64
C GLY A 127 -4.52 -3.14 13.45
N GLY A 128 -5.60 -2.40 13.76
CA GLY A 128 -6.73 -2.88 14.57
C GLY A 128 -7.43 -4.10 13.95
N ASP A 129 -7.75 -4.03 12.65
CA ASP A 129 -8.44 -5.13 11.95
C ASP A 129 -7.61 -6.41 11.96
N TRP A 130 -6.29 -6.30 11.79
CA TRP A 130 -5.42 -7.48 11.82
C TRP A 130 -5.48 -8.18 13.17
N ASN A 131 -5.51 -7.42 14.28
CA ASN A 131 -5.58 -8.01 15.61
C ASN A 131 -6.89 -8.77 15.81
N VAL A 132 -8.00 -8.24 15.29
CA VAL A 132 -9.30 -8.95 15.28
C VAL A 132 -9.20 -10.23 14.47
N TRP A 133 -8.70 -10.15 13.22
CA TRP A 133 -8.54 -11.32 12.36
C TRP A 133 -7.64 -12.38 13.00
N ALA A 134 -6.51 -11.99 13.58
CA ALA A 134 -5.58 -12.88 14.25
C ALA A 134 -6.21 -13.58 15.47
N GLY A 135 -7.04 -12.88 16.24
CA GLY A 135 -7.80 -13.46 17.34
C GLY A 135 -8.71 -14.62 16.91
N HIS A 136 -9.30 -14.51 15.72
CA HIS A 136 -10.14 -15.56 15.12
C HIS A 136 -9.35 -16.57 14.25
N ARG A 137 -8.02 -16.39 14.15
CA ARG A 137 -7.15 -17.07 13.17
C ARG A 137 -7.80 -17.03 11.78
N ALA A 138 -8.23 -15.85 11.37
CA ALA A 138 -9.01 -15.67 10.17
C ALA A 138 -8.16 -15.77 8.90
N TRP A 139 -8.79 -16.17 7.80
CA TRP A 139 -8.28 -16.01 6.43
C TRP A 139 -9.22 -15.09 5.64
N THR A 140 -8.71 -14.42 4.61
CA THR A 140 -9.50 -13.51 3.78
C THR A 140 -9.77 -14.07 2.39
N THR A 141 -10.95 -13.76 1.89
CA THR A 141 -11.31 -13.89 0.47
C THR A 141 -11.55 -12.50 -0.09
N VAL A 142 -11.07 -12.23 -1.31
CA VAL A 142 -11.20 -10.90 -1.93
C VAL A 142 -11.99 -10.95 -3.22
N ARG A 143 -12.81 -9.93 -3.43
CA ARG A 143 -13.43 -9.57 -4.70
C ARG A 143 -12.66 -8.40 -5.28
N LEU A 144 -12.38 -8.47 -6.58
CA LEU A 144 -11.61 -7.45 -7.30
C LEU A 144 -12.49 -6.84 -8.38
N THR A 145 -12.65 -5.53 -8.35
CA THR A 145 -13.30 -4.75 -9.41
C THR A 145 -12.24 -3.89 -10.06
N PHE A 146 -12.16 -3.95 -11.39
CA PHE A 146 -11.28 -3.11 -12.19
C PHE A 146 -12.08 -1.94 -12.72
N GLU A 147 -11.51 -0.75 -12.66
CA GLU A 147 -12.07 0.41 -13.34
C GLU A 147 -11.70 0.30 -14.83
N ASP A 148 -12.62 -0.26 -15.61
CA ASP A 148 -12.46 -0.42 -17.05
C ASP A 148 -12.92 0.86 -17.75
N GLY A 149 -12.04 1.49 -18.53
CA GLY A 149 -12.42 2.53 -19.48
C GLY A 149 -12.71 3.89 -18.86
N ASP A 150 -12.05 4.25 -17.75
CA ASP A 150 -12.03 5.65 -17.35
C ASP A 150 -11.06 6.41 -18.27
N ASP A 151 -11.55 7.49 -18.90
CA ASP A 151 -10.78 8.35 -19.80
C ASP A 151 -9.57 9.01 -19.08
N ASP A 152 -9.53 8.91 -17.75
CA ASP A 152 -8.51 9.50 -16.89
C ASP A 152 -7.23 8.63 -16.76
N LEU A 153 -7.29 7.33 -17.07
CA LEU A 153 -6.09 6.49 -17.08
C LEU A 153 -5.35 6.61 -18.42
N PRO A 154 -4.01 6.77 -18.40
CA PRO A 154 -3.24 6.76 -19.65
C PRO A 154 -3.46 5.46 -20.42
N PRO A 155 -3.62 5.51 -21.75
CA PRO A 155 -3.78 4.31 -22.56
C PRO A 155 -2.54 3.42 -22.44
N ASP A 156 -2.78 2.10 -22.48
CA ASP A 156 -1.70 1.13 -22.49
C ASP A 156 -0.78 1.34 -23.71
N THR A 157 0.51 1.13 -23.48
CA THR A 157 1.54 1.10 -24.52
C THR A 157 2.12 -0.32 -24.62
N PRO A 158 2.98 -0.61 -25.61
CA PRO A 158 3.63 -1.92 -25.69
C PRO A 158 4.46 -2.30 -24.45
N VAL A 159 4.83 -1.36 -23.57
CA VAL A 159 5.74 -1.59 -22.43
C VAL A 159 5.26 -1.02 -21.09
N LEU A 160 4.13 -0.31 -21.07
CA LEU A 160 3.59 0.36 -19.88
C LEU A 160 2.07 0.24 -19.85
N ALA A 161 1.52 -0.10 -18.69
CA ALA A 161 0.08 -0.21 -18.44
C ALA A 161 -0.25 0.27 -17.02
N TYR A 162 -1.47 0.77 -16.83
CA TYR A 162 -1.99 1.22 -15.52
C TYR A 162 -3.33 0.57 -15.21
N ARG A 163 -3.53 0.13 -13.97
CA ARG A 163 -4.79 -0.48 -13.51
C ARG A 163 -5.21 0.11 -12.20
N GLU A 164 -6.49 0.42 -12.06
CA GLU A 164 -7.11 0.74 -10.78
C GLU A 164 -7.99 -0.43 -10.34
N ILE A 165 -7.74 -0.88 -9.11
CA ILE A 165 -8.33 -2.09 -8.56
C ILE A 165 -8.99 -1.75 -7.24
N PHE A 166 -10.31 -1.90 -7.18
CA PHE A 166 -11.02 -1.91 -5.92
C PHE A 166 -11.00 -3.33 -5.34
N VAL A 167 -10.52 -3.43 -4.11
CA VAL A 167 -10.41 -4.66 -3.35
C VAL A 167 -11.46 -4.63 -2.26
N GLU A 168 -12.33 -5.63 -2.24
CA GLU A 168 -13.31 -5.83 -1.18
C GLU A 168 -13.13 -7.23 -0.59
N GLY A 169 -12.71 -7.28 0.66
CA GLY A 169 -12.42 -8.50 1.39
C GLY A 169 -13.50 -8.91 2.37
N THR A 170 -13.58 -10.21 2.62
CA THR A 170 -14.30 -10.80 3.76
C THR A 170 -13.32 -11.66 4.54
N ALA A 171 -13.28 -11.48 5.86
CA ALA A 171 -12.48 -12.30 6.76
C ALA A 171 -13.34 -13.41 7.37
N HIS A 172 -12.80 -14.62 7.40
CA HIS A 172 -13.47 -15.82 7.91
C HIS A 172 -12.60 -16.44 8.99
N GLY A 173 -13.12 -16.56 10.20
CA GLY A 173 -12.49 -17.16 11.37
C GLY A 173 -12.52 -18.68 11.32
N ARG A 174 -11.48 -19.33 11.86
CA ARG A 174 -11.47 -20.80 11.99
C ARG A 174 -12.43 -21.31 13.06
N ASP A 175 -12.93 -20.41 13.89
CA ASP A 175 -13.96 -20.59 14.90
C ASP A 175 -15.38 -20.31 14.39
N GLY A 176 -15.54 -20.05 13.09
CA GLY A 176 -16.84 -19.74 12.47
C GLY A 176 -17.21 -18.26 12.51
N TRP A 177 -16.34 -17.39 13.01
CA TRP A 177 -16.52 -15.93 12.92
C TRP A 177 -16.47 -15.46 11.45
N THR A 178 -17.20 -14.39 11.13
CA THR A 178 -17.09 -13.70 9.84
C THR A 178 -17.12 -12.20 10.07
N GLY A 179 -16.30 -11.45 9.32
CA GLY A 179 -16.25 -10.00 9.42
C GLY A 179 -15.66 -9.32 8.18
N PRO A 180 -15.51 -7.99 8.24
CA PRO A 180 -14.90 -7.23 7.15
C PRO A 180 -13.45 -7.67 6.94
N GLY A 181 -13.06 -7.82 5.68
CA GLY A 181 -11.68 -8.03 5.25
C GLY A 181 -11.03 -6.72 4.75
N PRO A 182 -9.90 -6.79 4.02
CA PRO A 182 -9.28 -5.60 3.45
C PRO A 182 -10.23 -4.87 2.49
N ARG A 183 -10.28 -3.54 2.58
CA ARG A 183 -11.07 -2.70 1.69
C ARG A 183 -10.24 -1.49 1.25
N LEU A 184 -9.94 -1.39 -0.04
CA LEU A 184 -9.05 -0.35 -0.57
C LEU A 184 -9.18 -0.21 -2.09
N MET A 185 -8.59 0.86 -2.60
CA MET A 185 -8.28 1.05 -4.02
C MET A 185 -6.77 0.98 -4.21
N ALA A 186 -6.31 0.22 -5.20
CA ALA A 186 -4.92 0.13 -5.59
C ALA A 186 -4.73 0.63 -7.03
N SER A 187 -3.95 1.69 -7.21
CA SER A 187 -3.46 2.13 -8.52
C SER A 187 -2.13 1.45 -8.79
N VAL A 188 -2.09 0.60 -9.82
CA VAL A 188 -1.01 -0.32 -10.14
C VAL A 188 -0.37 0.09 -11.46
N LYS A 189 0.94 0.35 -11.44
CA LYS A 189 1.75 0.55 -12.64
C LYS A 189 2.42 -0.76 -13.02
N LEU A 190 2.23 -1.20 -14.26
CA LEU A 190 2.87 -2.38 -14.81
C LEU A 190 3.83 -2.01 -15.94
N THR A 191 4.94 -2.74 -16.03
CA THR A 191 5.94 -2.57 -17.10
C THR A 191 6.37 -3.92 -17.66
N ARG A 192 6.83 -3.92 -18.91
CA ARG A 192 7.51 -5.08 -19.52
C ARG A 192 8.59 -4.64 -20.50
N THR A 193 9.48 -5.55 -20.85
CA THR A 193 10.24 -5.45 -22.10
C THR A 193 9.34 -5.79 -23.29
N VAL A 194 9.69 -5.34 -24.49
CA VAL A 194 8.91 -5.68 -25.70
C VAL A 194 8.83 -7.20 -25.87
N GLY A 195 7.61 -7.74 -25.88
CA GLY A 195 7.35 -9.18 -25.95
C GLY A 195 7.67 -9.97 -24.67
N GLY A 196 8.16 -9.31 -23.61
CA GLY A 196 8.39 -9.91 -22.30
C GLY A 196 7.13 -9.96 -21.45
N PRO A 197 7.21 -10.58 -20.27
CA PRO A 197 6.06 -10.69 -19.38
C PRO A 197 5.80 -9.38 -18.63
N TRP A 198 4.53 -9.07 -18.35
CA TRP A 198 4.16 -7.93 -17.51
C TRP A 198 4.55 -8.15 -16.06
N ARG A 199 5.05 -7.09 -15.42
CA ARG A 199 5.42 -7.09 -14.01
C ARG A 199 4.96 -5.80 -13.35
N VAL A 200 4.53 -5.90 -12.10
CA VAL A 200 4.15 -4.75 -11.28
C VAL A 200 5.40 -3.96 -10.90
N ALA A 201 5.43 -2.69 -11.29
CA ALA A 201 6.54 -1.78 -11.08
C ALA A 201 6.31 -0.84 -9.90
N ASP A 202 5.08 -0.36 -9.73
CA ASP A 202 4.71 0.50 -8.60
C ASP A 202 3.25 0.30 -8.22
N VAL A 203 2.95 0.58 -6.95
CA VAL A 203 1.62 0.48 -6.36
C VAL A 203 1.40 1.68 -5.45
N ARG A 204 0.23 2.29 -5.56
CA ARG A 204 -0.29 3.28 -4.63
C ARG A 204 -1.63 2.79 -4.12
N VAL A 205 -1.86 2.92 -2.81
CA VAL A 205 -3.05 2.41 -2.14
C VAL A 205 -3.77 3.56 -1.44
N VAL A 206 -5.09 3.57 -1.56
CA VAL A 206 -6.00 4.36 -0.75
C VAL A 206 -6.86 3.37 0.05
N GLU A 207 -6.62 3.31 1.36
CA GLU A 207 -7.37 2.45 2.28
C GLU A 207 -8.82 2.94 2.43
N GLU A 208 -9.72 2.01 2.76
CA GLU A 208 -11.14 2.23 2.98
C GLU A 208 -11.93 2.81 1.80
N ALA A 209 -11.35 2.79 0.60
CA ALA A 209 -12.01 3.24 -0.61
C ALA A 209 -13.18 2.32 -1.00
N LEU A 210 -14.25 2.93 -1.52
CA LEU A 210 -15.39 2.24 -2.12
C LEU A 210 -15.26 2.31 -3.65
N PRO A 211 -15.68 1.27 -4.38
CA PRO A 211 -15.77 1.35 -5.83
C PRO A 211 -16.73 2.48 -6.22
N PRO A 212 -16.48 3.18 -7.35
CA PRO A 212 -17.40 4.17 -7.87
C PRO A 212 -18.76 3.52 -8.15
N ALA A 213 -19.83 4.29 -7.91
CA ALA A 213 -21.18 3.86 -8.26
C ALA A 213 -21.25 3.63 -9.78
N ALA A 214 -21.87 2.53 -10.21
CA ALA A 214 -22.11 2.27 -11.62
C ALA A 214 -22.82 3.47 -12.26
N ARG A 215 -22.23 4.04 -13.33
CA ARG A 215 -22.87 5.15 -14.05
C ARG A 215 -24.25 4.68 -14.56
N PRO A 216 -25.33 5.46 -14.40
CA PRO A 216 -26.62 5.08 -14.97
C PRO A 216 -26.48 5.00 -16.50
N SER A 217 -26.93 3.88 -17.08
CA SER A 217 -26.95 3.69 -18.53
C SER A 217 -27.72 4.84 -19.19
N ALA A 218 -27.13 5.44 -20.23
CA ALA A 218 -27.80 6.46 -21.03
C ALA A 218 -29.16 5.92 -21.54
N PRO A 219 -30.25 6.69 -21.46
CA PRO A 219 -31.54 6.24 -21.97
C PRO A 219 -31.43 5.94 -23.46
N ALA A 220 -31.97 4.79 -23.88
CA ALA A 220 -32.02 4.40 -25.28
C ALA A 220 -32.66 5.52 -26.11
N SER A 221 -31.94 6.02 -27.12
CA SER A 221 -32.50 6.95 -28.10
C SER A 221 -33.75 6.34 -28.74
N PRO A 222 -34.87 7.08 -28.82
CA PRO A 222 -36.07 6.55 -29.46
C PRO A 222 -35.79 6.31 -30.95
N SER A 223 -35.97 5.06 -31.39
CA SER A 223 -35.88 4.68 -32.80
C SER A 223 -36.95 5.43 -33.60
N VAL A 224 -36.53 6.36 -34.45
CA VAL A 224 -37.40 6.99 -35.45
C VAL A 224 -37.64 5.98 -36.58
N THR A 225 -38.84 5.39 -36.61
CA THR A 225 -39.28 4.54 -37.73
C THR A 225 -39.51 5.39 -38.98
N PRO A 226 -38.83 5.14 -40.11
CA PRO A 226 -39.11 5.86 -41.35
C PRO A 226 -40.47 5.44 -41.95
N PRO A 227 -41.21 6.37 -42.59
CA PRO A 227 -42.53 6.06 -43.15
C PRO A 227 -42.43 5.13 -44.37
N VAL A 228 -43.28 4.10 -44.36
CA VAL A 228 -43.44 3.13 -45.46
C VAL A 228 -44.11 3.82 -46.65
N ARG A 229 -43.42 3.86 -47.80
CA ARG A 229 -43.98 4.29 -49.09
C ARG A 229 -44.85 3.17 -49.65
N LYS A 230 -46.14 3.41 -49.84
CA LYS A 230 -47.03 2.48 -50.58
C LYS A 230 -46.92 2.78 -52.07
N ASN A 231 -46.73 1.73 -52.88
CA ASN A 231 -46.88 1.76 -54.33
C ASN A 231 -48.36 1.73 -54.72
#